data_AF-A0A955CG09-F1
#
_entry.id   AF-A0A955CG09-F1
#
_cell.length_a   1.000
_cell.length_b   1.000
_cell.length_c   1.000
_cell.angle_alpha   90.00
_cell.angle_beta   90.00
_cell.angle_gamma   90.00
#
_symmetry.space_group_name_H-M   'P 1'
#
loop_
_entity.id
_entity.type
_entity.pdbx_description
1 polymer ?
#
loop_
_entity_poly.entity_id
_entity_poly.type
_entity_poly.pdbx_seq_one_letter_code
_entity_poly.pdbx_strand_id
1 'polypeptide(L)'
;MGSWIKAAVMLATLVGIPATWIYLGPLPESGQRFVDRLVHQMRASFSGQETVAESAPAWIPAVPKVADLPGASSSLSEGESPLDDAQQNVETYLAALRRMGALEYRLTRWGSSGRFYRFVCWVPLDSSEEHVQQFESIAEDPSSCVEEVLAQATACHAERTAARVQRVEQHVAVR
;
A
#
# COMPACT_ATOMS: atom_id res chain seq x y z
N MET A 1 11.85 35.45 -25.48
CA MET A 1 11.04 34.25 -25.76
C MET A 1 10.49 33.55 -24.49
N GLY A 2 10.20 34.27 -23.39
CA GLY A 2 9.83 33.65 -22.10
C GLY A 2 8.41 33.94 -21.57
N SER A 3 7.60 34.73 -22.27
CA SER A 3 6.25 35.12 -21.80
C SER A 3 5.16 34.12 -22.15
N TRP A 4 5.32 33.37 -23.24
CA TRP A 4 4.30 32.45 -23.75
C TRP A 4 4.11 31.20 -22.85
N ILE A 5 5.17 30.74 -22.19
CA ILE A 5 5.11 29.61 -21.25
C ILE A 5 4.25 29.96 -20.03
N LYS A 6 4.42 31.18 -19.48
CA LYS A 6 3.62 31.66 -18.34
C LYS A 6 2.14 31.80 -18.71
N ALA A 7 1.86 32.29 -19.91
CA ALA A 7 0.49 32.39 -20.43
C ALA A 7 -0.16 31.01 -20.62
N ALA A 8 0.57 30.03 -21.15
CA ALA A 8 0.06 28.67 -21.33
C ALA A 8 -0.24 27.98 -20.00
N VAL A 9 0.63 28.14 -19.00
CA VAL A 9 0.41 27.58 -17.65
C VAL A 9 -0.82 28.22 -16.99
N MET A 10 -0.96 29.55 -17.06
CA MET A 10 -2.13 30.23 -16.51
C MET A 10 -3.43 29.81 -17.19
N LEU A 11 -3.42 29.67 -18.53
CA LEU A 11 -4.58 29.20 -19.29
C LEU A 11 -4.97 27.76 -18.91
N ALA A 12 -3.99 26.87 -18.76
CA ALA A 12 -4.23 25.48 -18.36
C ALA A 12 -4.82 25.39 -16.94
N THR A 13 -4.33 26.18 -15.99
CA THR A 13 -4.87 26.20 -14.62
C THR A 13 -6.28 26.81 -14.54
N LEU A 14 -6.58 27.82 -15.36
CA LEU A 14 -7.86 28.52 -15.31
C LEU A 14 -8.99 27.72 -15.95
N VAL A 15 -8.71 26.97 -17.04
CA VAL A 15 -9.73 26.24 -17.81
C VAL A 15 -9.78 24.76 -17.44
N GLY A 16 -8.66 24.16 -17.03
CA GLY A 16 -8.59 22.71 -16.77
C GLY A 16 -9.28 22.26 -15.47
N ILE A 17 -9.26 23.09 -14.43
CA ILE A 17 -9.81 22.72 -13.11
C ILE A 17 -11.35 22.76 -13.09
N PRO A 18 -12.02 23.77 -13.68
CA PRO A 18 -13.49 23.79 -13.70
C PRO A 18 -14.09 22.77 -14.68
N ALA A 19 -13.45 22.53 -15.83
CA ALA A 19 -13.98 21.62 -16.86
C ALA A 19 -13.95 20.15 -16.41
N THR A 20 -12.96 19.77 -15.60
CA THR A 20 -12.87 18.42 -15.04
C THR A 20 -13.99 18.13 -14.03
N TRP A 21 -14.46 19.14 -13.29
CA TRP A 21 -15.61 19.00 -12.37
C TRP A 21 -16.94 18.74 -13.07
N ILE A 22 -17.15 19.35 -14.25
CA ILE A 22 -18.41 19.18 -15.01
C ILE A 22 -18.45 17.82 -15.71
N TYR A 23 -17.30 17.30 -16.15
CA TYR A 23 -17.25 16.08 -16.94
C TYR A 23 -17.10 14.78 -16.11
N LEU A 24 -16.51 14.84 -14.91
CA LEU A 24 -16.30 13.64 -14.07
C LEU A 24 -17.40 13.36 -13.04
N GLY A 25 -18.33 14.29 -12.81
CA GLY A 25 -19.31 14.15 -11.71
C GLY A 25 -18.65 14.17 -10.33
N PRO A 26 -19.43 14.10 -9.23
CA PRO A 26 -18.86 13.98 -7.89
C PRO A 26 -18.01 12.70 -7.84
N LEU A 27 -16.72 12.85 -7.52
CA LEU A 27 -15.83 11.70 -7.40
C LEU A 27 -16.48 10.65 -6.48
N PRO A 28 -16.49 9.36 -6.86
CA PRO A 28 -16.95 8.30 -5.98
C PRO A 28 -16.19 8.36 -4.65
N GLU A 29 -16.79 7.95 -3.54
CA GLU A 29 -16.20 8.06 -2.19
C GLU A 29 -14.78 7.47 -2.09
N SER A 30 -14.45 6.49 -2.94
CA SER A 30 -13.11 5.92 -3.07
C SER A 30 -12.07 6.94 -3.59
N GLY A 31 -12.45 7.80 -4.53
CA GLY A 31 -11.61 8.86 -5.09
C GLY A 31 -11.34 9.98 -4.09
N GLN A 32 -12.33 10.34 -3.26
CA GLN A 32 -12.14 11.35 -2.20
C GLN A 32 -11.06 10.92 -1.19
N ARG A 33 -11.05 9.65 -0.78
CA ARG A 33 -10.02 9.11 0.14
C ARG A 33 -8.61 9.09 -0.46
N PHE A 34 -8.47 9.02 -1.78
CA PHE A 34 -7.18 9.11 -2.45
C PHE A 34 -6.69 10.56 -2.48
N VAL A 35 -7.57 11.50 -2.85
CA VAL A 35 -7.26 12.93 -2.83
C VAL A 35 -6.89 13.39 -1.43
N ASP A 36 -7.61 12.96 -0.39
CA ASP A 36 -7.28 13.29 0.99
C ASP A 36 -5.89 12.76 1.40
N ARG A 37 -5.55 11.53 1.02
CA ARG A 37 -4.22 10.96 1.29
C ARG A 37 -3.12 11.71 0.53
N LEU A 38 -3.36 12.03 -0.73
CA LEU A 38 -2.41 12.76 -1.58
C LEU A 38 -2.19 14.19 -1.05
N VAL A 39 -3.25 14.89 -0.67
CA VAL A 39 -3.19 16.23 -0.07
C VAL A 39 -2.50 16.17 1.28
N HIS A 40 -2.77 15.16 2.11
CA HIS A 40 -2.10 15.00 3.40
C HIS A 40 -0.60 14.70 3.23
N GLN A 41 -0.23 13.89 2.24
CA GLN A 41 1.16 13.57 1.94
C GLN A 41 1.91 14.77 1.33
N MET A 42 1.28 15.50 0.41
CA MET A 42 1.84 16.75 -0.11
C MET A 42 1.97 17.81 0.97
N ARG A 43 0.97 17.94 1.87
CA ARG A 43 1.05 18.88 2.98
C ARG A 43 2.18 18.55 3.93
N ALA A 44 2.39 17.26 4.24
CA ALA A 44 3.52 16.81 5.05
C ALA A 44 4.87 17.11 4.39
N SER A 45 4.97 16.96 3.06
CA SER A 45 6.19 17.26 2.31
C SER A 45 6.47 18.76 2.16
N PHE A 46 5.43 19.59 2.05
CA PHE A 46 5.56 21.04 1.92
C PHE A 46 5.73 21.76 3.27
N SER A 47 5.28 21.18 4.38
CA SER A 47 5.53 21.72 5.73
C SER A 47 6.98 21.55 6.21
N GLY A 48 7.82 20.80 5.50
CA GLY A 48 9.23 20.59 5.84
C GLY A 48 10.20 21.67 5.34
N GLN A 49 9.71 22.71 4.64
CA GLN A 49 10.53 23.82 4.16
C GLN A 49 10.22 25.12 4.92
N GLU A 50 10.14 25.04 6.24
CA GLU A 50 10.36 26.23 7.08
C GLU A 50 11.85 26.55 7.10
N THR A 51 12.13 27.79 6.76
CA THR A 51 13.43 28.46 6.69
C THR A 51 14.36 28.06 7.84
N VAL A 52 15.60 27.71 7.49
CA VAL A 52 16.74 27.64 8.41
C VAL A 52 16.93 29.02 9.04
N ALA A 53 16.29 29.24 10.18
CA ALA A 53 16.68 30.25 11.14
C ALA A 53 17.57 29.56 12.18
N GLU A 54 18.87 29.78 12.01
CA GLU A 54 19.91 29.49 12.97
C GLU A 54 19.64 30.25 14.28
N SER A 55 19.25 29.53 15.33
CA SER A 55 19.56 29.86 16.73
C SER A 55 19.19 28.70 17.66
N ALA A 56 20.22 27.91 17.99
CA ALA A 56 20.66 27.49 19.33
C ALA A 56 19.67 26.91 20.39
N PRO A 57 20.19 26.07 21.31
CA PRO A 57 19.48 24.95 21.94
C PRO A 57 18.96 25.27 23.37
N ALA A 58 18.33 24.25 24.00
CA ALA A 58 18.69 23.78 25.36
C ALA A 58 17.58 23.65 26.41
N TRP A 59 16.49 22.91 26.22
CA TRP A 59 15.75 22.43 27.42
C TRP A 59 14.96 21.15 27.18
N ILE A 60 15.62 20.03 27.49
CA ILE A 60 14.99 18.72 27.75
C ILE A 60 14.60 18.70 29.23
N PRO A 61 13.31 18.65 29.61
CA PRO A 61 12.94 18.20 30.94
C PRO A 61 12.95 16.67 30.97
N ALA A 62 13.85 16.13 31.80
CA ALA A 62 13.93 14.72 32.14
C ALA A 62 12.59 14.20 32.69
N VAL A 63 12.09 13.10 32.12
CA VAL A 63 10.91 12.37 32.62
C VAL A 63 11.40 11.23 33.53
N PRO A 64 10.79 11.05 34.72
CA PRO A 64 11.31 10.21 35.80
C PRO A 64 11.25 8.70 35.51
N LYS A 65 12.25 8.02 36.06
CA LYS A 65 12.44 6.58 36.13
C LYS A 65 11.31 5.96 36.96
N VAL A 66 10.37 5.28 36.30
CA VAL A 66 9.30 4.52 36.98
C VAL A 66 9.88 3.19 37.45
N ALA A 67 9.67 2.92 38.74
CA ALA A 67 10.22 1.83 39.51
C ALA A 67 9.78 0.44 39.03
N ASP A 68 10.70 -0.50 39.14
CA ASP A 68 10.49 -1.95 39.13
C ASP A 68 9.30 -2.38 40.02
N LEU A 69 8.35 -3.09 39.41
CA LEU A 69 7.36 -3.91 40.09
C LEU A 69 7.67 -5.38 39.81
N PRO A 70 8.06 -6.18 40.82
CA PRO A 70 8.15 -7.62 40.70
C PRO A 70 6.80 -8.24 41.10
N GLY A 71 6.16 -8.97 40.19
CA GLY A 71 5.05 -9.85 40.58
C GLY A 71 3.94 -9.96 39.55
N ALA A 72 4.06 -11.00 38.72
CA ALA A 72 3.05 -12.03 38.56
C ALA A 72 3.48 -12.95 37.41
N SER A 73 4.20 -14.02 37.75
CA SER A 73 4.21 -15.23 36.93
C SER A 73 2.80 -15.80 36.93
N SER A 74 1.98 -15.37 35.97
CA SER A 74 0.80 -16.12 35.59
C SER A 74 1.25 -17.21 34.62
N SER A 75 1.26 -18.42 35.16
CA SER A 75 1.42 -19.69 34.47
C SER A 75 0.68 -19.71 33.14
N LEU A 76 1.41 -20.07 32.09
CA LEU A 76 0.90 -20.41 30.78
C LEU A 76 -0.17 -21.51 30.92
N SER A 77 -1.44 -21.15 30.71
CA SER A 77 -2.42 -22.09 30.22
C SER A 77 -2.35 -22.05 28.71
N GLU A 78 -1.61 -23.01 28.17
CA GLU A 78 -1.54 -23.40 26.77
C GLU A 78 -2.89 -23.99 26.37
N GLY A 79 -3.88 -23.11 26.21
CA GLY A 79 -5.09 -23.41 25.46
C GLY A 79 -4.84 -22.97 24.04
N GLU A 80 -4.30 -23.87 23.22
CA GLU A 80 -4.27 -23.74 21.75
C GLU A 80 -5.68 -23.36 21.30
N SER A 81 -5.87 -22.06 21.07
CA SER A 81 -7.13 -21.56 20.56
C SER A 81 -7.07 -21.79 19.06
N PRO A 82 -8.06 -22.44 18.43
CA PRO A 82 -8.08 -22.66 16.97
C PRO A 82 -8.04 -21.35 16.14
N LEU A 83 -8.10 -20.19 16.80
CA LEU A 83 -7.85 -18.87 16.23
C LEU A 83 -6.36 -18.61 15.94
N ASP A 84 -5.45 -19.21 16.71
CA ASP A 84 -4.01 -19.02 16.56
C ASP A 84 -3.50 -19.70 15.27
N ASP A 85 -4.03 -20.88 14.93
CA ASP A 85 -3.67 -21.61 13.70
C ASP A 85 -4.01 -20.82 12.43
N ALA A 86 -5.23 -20.25 12.37
CA ALA A 86 -5.67 -19.45 11.23
C ALA A 86 -4.81 -18.19 11.06
N GLN A 87 -4.44 -17.55 12.16
CA GLN A 87 -3.58 -16.37 12.14
C GLN A 87 -2.16 -16.71 11.68
N GLN A 88 -1.62 -17.86 12.12
CA GLN A 88 -0.30 -18.32 11.73
C GLN A 88 -0.22 -18.68 10.23
N ASN A 89 -1.28 -19.27 9.68
CA ASN A 89 -1.40 -19.52 8.25
C ASN A 89 -1.39 -18.21 7.44
N VAL A 90 -2.19 -17.22 7.86
CA VAL A 90 -2.22 -15.89 7.23
C VAL A 90 -0.84 -15.26 7.21
N GLU A 91 -0.10 -15.29 8.33
CA GLU A 91 1.24 -14.71 8.41
C GLU A 91 2.24 -15.41 7.49
N THR A 92 2.12 -16.74 7.35
CA THR A 92 2.91 -17.54 6.40
C THR A 92 2.67 -17.10 4.95
N TYR A 93 1.40 -16.88 4.57
CA TYR A 93 1.06 -16.40 3.23
C TYR A 93 1.52 -14.96 2.99
N LEU A 94 1.40 -14.07 3.98
CA LEU A 94 1.89 -12.70 3.89
C LEU A 94 3.42 -12.67 3.72
N ALA A 95 4.15 -13.55 4.41
CA ALA A 95 5.60 -13.69 4.23
C ALA A 95 5.96 -14.19 2.81
N ALA A 96 5.12 -15.02 2.18
CA ALA A 96 5.28 -15.40 0.78
C ALA A 96 5.03 -14.23 -0.17
N LEU A 97 3.96 -13.44 0.03
CA LEU A 97 3.68 -12.23 -0.75
C LEU A 97 4.81 -11.20 -0.65
N ARG A 98 5.37 -10.96 0.55
CA ARG A 98 6.52 -10.06 0.74
C ARG A 98 7.76 -10.53 -0.02
N ARG A 99 8.03 -11.84 -0.06
CA ARG A 99 9.14 -12.41 -0.83
C ARG A 99 8.98 -12.20 -2.35
N MET A 100 7.74 -12.09 -2.83
CA MET A 100 7.46 -11.74 -4.22
C MET A 100 7.51 -10.22 -4.49
N GLY A 101 7.80 -9.40 -3.48
CA GLY A 101 7.88 -7.96 -3.62
C GLY A 101 6.56 -7.22 -3.50
N ALA A 102 5.53 -7.82 -2.88
CA ALA A 102 4.28 -7.11 -2.59
C ALA A 102 4.56 -5.80 -1.80
N LEU A 103 4.10 -4.67 -2.34
CA LEU A 103 4.37 -3.33 -1.80
C LEU A 103 3.41 -2.97 -0.67
N GLU A 104 2.14 -3.29 -0.86
CA GLU A 104 1.08 -3.02 0.10
C GLU A 104 0.12 -4.21 0.09
N TYR A 105 -0.45 -4.50 1.26
CA TYR A 105 -1.54 -5.44 1.40
C TYR A 105 -2.49 -4.98 2.49
N ARG A 106 -3.78 -5.27 2.31
CA ARG A 106 -4.83 -4.86 3.23
C ARG A 106 -5.87 -5.96 3.36
N LEU A 107 -6.09 -6.42 4.59
CA LEU A 107 -7.19 -7.30 4.95
C LEU A 107 -8.27 -6.47 5.65
N THR A 108 -9.49 -6.51 5.15
CA THR A 108 -10.64 -5.79 5.73
C THR A 108 -11.85 -6.69 5.85
N ARG A 109 -12.68 -6.49 6.88
CA ARG A 109 -14.01 -7.11 6.92
C ARG A 109 -14.90 -6.48 5.85
N TRP A 110 -15.68 -7.31 5.17
CA TRP A 110 -16.49 -6.95 4.02
C TRP A 110 -17.95 -7.41 4.17
N GLY A 111 -18.86 -6.66 3.56
CA GLY A 111 -20.30 -6.89 3.61
C GLY A 111 -20.98 -6.34 4.86
N SER A 112 -22.31 -6.21 4.80
CA SER A 112 -23.14 -5.67 5.89
C SER A 112 -23.16 -6.55 7.14
N SER A 113 -22.92 -7.85 6.98
CA SER A 113 -22.87 -8.82 8.08
C SER A 113 -21.48 -8.96 8.72
N GLY A 114 -20.43 -8.42 8.10
CA GLY A 114 -19.05 -8.59 8.55
C GLY A 114 -18.54 -10.03 8.53
N ARG A 115 -19.23 -10.95 7.83
CA ARG A 115 -18.88 -12.38 7.72
C ARG A 115 -17.84 -12.67 6.64
N PHE A 116 -17.64 -11.75 5.71
CA PHE A 116 -16.64 -11.90 4.68
C PHE A 116 -15.41 -11.06 5.01
N TYR A 117 -14.29 -11.50 4.49
CA TYR A 117 -13.04 -10.77 4.47
C TYR A 117 -12.71 -10.43 3.01
N ARG A 118 -12.24 -9.22 2.79
CA ARG A 118 -11.69 -8.75 1.51
C ARG A 118 -10.21 -8.52 1.70
N PHE A 119 -9.42 -9.26 0.95
CA PHE A 119 -7.98 -9.09 0.90
C PHE A 119 -7.57 -8.43 -0.42
N VAL A 120 -6.75 -7.39 -0.33
CA VAL A 120 -6.20 -6.68 -1.48
C VAL A 120 -4.69 -6.62 -1.35
N CYS A 121 -3.98 -6.89 -2.45
CA CYS A 121 -2.53 -6.85 -2.51
C CYS A 121 -2.06 -6.17 -3.81
N TRP A 122 -0.98 -5.40 -3.73
CA TRP A 122 -0.33 -4.77 -4.88
C TRP A 122 1.06 -5.37 -5.08
N VAL A 123 1.26 -5.98 -6.24
CA VAL A 123 2.51 -6.64 -6.62
C VAL A 123 3.11 -5.90 -7.82
N PRO A 124 4.39 -5.48 -7.76
CA PRO A 124 5.05 -4.84 -8.87
C PRO A 124 5.21 -5.85 -10.00
N LEU A 125 4.88 -5.40 -11.20
CA LEU A 125 4.94 -6.21 -12.39
C LEU A 125 6.42 -6.36 -12.82
N ASP A 126 7.18 -5.30 -12.85
CA ASP A 126 8.60 -5.38 -13.23
C ASP A 126 9.45 -4.83 -12.08
N SER A 127 10.74 -4.74 -12.35
CA SER A 127 11.73 -4.03 -11.55
C SER A 127 11.38 -2.54 -11.40
N SER A 128 10.41 -2.03 -12.16
CA SER A 128 9.85 -0.69 -12.00
C SER A 128 8.62 -0.73 -11.11
N GLU A 129 8.65 0.07 -10.04
CA GLU A 129 7.54 0.30 -9.12
C GLU A 129 6.36 1.03 -9.77
N GLU A 130 6.51 1.54 -11.00
CA GLU A 130 5.46 2.28 -11.71
C GLU A 130 4.32 1.38 -12.21
N HIS A 131 4.61 0.11 -12.43
CA HIS A 131 3.63 -0.85 -12.93
C HIS A 131 3.30 -1.82 -11.81
N VAL A 132 2.22 -1.54 -11.09
CA VAL A 132 1.70 -2.45 -10.05
C VAL A 132 0.44 -3.14 -10.56
N GLN A 133 0.34 -4.44 -10.28
CA GLN A 133 -0.89 -5.20 -10.48
C GLN A 133 -1.58 -5.40 -9.13
N GLN A 134 -2.87 -5.07 -9.11
CA GLN A 134 -3.72 -5.30 -7.95
C GLN A 134 -4.38 -6.67 -8.05
N PHE A 135 -4.29 -7.43 -6.97
CA PHE A 135 -5.00 -8.69 -6.77
C PHE A 135 -5.99 -8.55 -5.62
N GLU A 136 -7.15 -9.17 -5.77
CA GLU A 136 -8.23 -9.10 -4.80
C GLU A 136 -8.96 -10.43 -4.71
N SER A 137 -9.29 -10.83 -3.48
CA SER A 137 -10.23 -11.91 -3.20
C SER A 137 -11.18 -11.49 -2.08
N ILE A 138 -12.34 -12.15 -2.04
CA ILE A 138 -13.34 -12.02 -0.98
C ILE A 138 -13.80 -13.44 -0.58
N ALA A 139 -13.58 -13.82 0.69
CA ALA A 139 -13.95 -15.13 1.21
C ALA A 139 -14.51 -15.03 2.64
N GLU A 140 -15.21 -16.06 3.11
CA GLU A 140 -15.70 -16.12 4.50
C GLU A 140 -14.54 -16.30 5.50
N ASP A 141 -13.50 -17.02 5.08
CA ASP A 141 -12.30 -17.28 5.87
C ASP A 141 -11.13 -16.37 5.42
N PRO A 142 -10.43 -15.71 6.36
CA PRO A 142 -9.32 -14.81 6.01
C PRO A 142 -8.14 -15.56 5.39
N SER A 143 -7.84 -16.80 5.81
CA SER A 143 -6.76 -17.60 5.23
C SER A 143 -7.04 -17.94 3.77
N SER A 144 -8.26 -18.42 3.46
CA SER A 144 -8.67 -18.72 2.08
C SER A 144 -8.55 -17.50 1.17
N CYS A 145 -8.90 -16.32 1.68
CA CYS A 145 -8.84 -15.07 0.93
C CYS A 145 -7.40 -14.70 0.53
N VAL A 146 -6.45 -14.85 1.46
CA VAL A 146 -5.03 -14.57 1.22
C VAL A 146 -4.40 -15.66 0.33
N GLU A 147 -4.78 -16.92 0.54
CA GLU A 147 -4.31 -18.05 -0.26
C GLU A 147 -4.69 -17.89 -1.74
N GLU A 148 -5.93 -17.51 -2.03
CA GLU A 148 -6.38 -17.25 -3.41
C GLU A 148 -5.57 -16.14 -4.09
N VAL A 149 -5.33 -15.04 -3.37
CA VAL A 149 -4.51 -13.93 -3.91
C VAL A 149 -3.07 -14.36 -4.13
N LEU A 150 -2.50 -15.18 -3.24
CA LEU A 150 -1.18 -15.74 -3.41
C LEU A 150 -1.11 -16.65 -4.65
N ALA A 151 -2.12 -17.50 -4.86
CA ALA A 151 -2.21 -18.35 -6.04
C ALA A 151 -2.30 -17.52 -7.33
N GLN A 152 -3.10 -16.45 -7.34
CA GLN A 152 -3.20 -15.54 -8.50
C GLN A 152 -1.87 -14.80 -8.77
N ALA A 153 -1.23 -14.27 -7.72
CA ALA A 153 0.02 -13.55 -7.85
C ALA A 153 1.17 -14.44 -8.34
N THR A 154 1.26 -15.67 -7.82
CA THR A 154 2.27 -16.65 -8.25
C THR A 154 2.05 -17.11 -9.69
N ALA A 155 0.80 -17.37 -10.09
CA ALA A 155 0.48 -17.71 -11.48
C ALA A 155 0.86 -16.57 -12.44
N CYS A 156 0.49 -15.33 -12.10
CA CYS A 156 0.85 -14.17 -12.90
C CYS A 156 2.37 -13.98 -13.01
N HIS A 157 3.10 -14.16 -11.91
CA HIS A 157 4.56 -14.08 -11.93
C HIS A 157 5.16 -15.17 -12.83
N ALA A 158 4.67 -16.41 -12.75
CA ALA A 158 5.13 -17.52 -13.59
C ALA A 158 4.93 -17.24 -15.09
N GLU A 159 3.72 -16.83 -15.50
CA GLU A 159 3.41 -16.48 -16.89
C GLU A 159 4.37 -15.42 -17.44
N ARG A 160 4.73 -14.44 -16.61
CA ARG A 160 5.57 -13.32 -17.03
C ARG A 160 7.05 -13.68 -17.09
N THR A 161 7.53 -14.51 -16.18
CA THR A 161 8.88 -15.09 -16.30
C THR A 161 9.02 -15.92 -17.56
N ALA A 162 8.01 -16.74 -17.90
CA ALA A 162 8.00 -17.52 -19.14
C ALA A 162 8.01 -16.64 -20.39
N ALA A 163 7.15 -15.61 -20.44
CA ALA A 163 7.10 -14.66 -21.56
C ALA A 163 8.42 -13.89 -21.75
N ARG A 164 9.10 -13.54 -20.66
CA ARG A 164 10.39 -12.83 -20.70
C ARG A 164 11.50 -13.72 -21.27
N VAL A 165 11.56 -14.99 -20.87
CA VAL A 165 12.54 -15.95 -21.42
C VAL A 165 12.34 -16.12 -22.92
N GLN A 166 11.10 -16.35 -23.36
CA GLN A 166 10.78 -16.53 -24.79
C GLN A 166 11.15 -15.30 -25.64
N ARG A 167 10.97 -14.09 -25.09
CA ARG A 167 11.34 -12.84 -25.79
C ARG A 167 12.85 -12.71 -25.97
N VAL A 168 13.64 -13.10 -24.97
CA VAL A 168 15.11 -13.07 -25.06
C VAL A 168 15.61 -14.06 -26.12
N GLU A 169 15.05 -15.26 -26.16
CA GLU A 169 15.40 -16.28 -27.16
C GLU A 169 15.11 -15.81 -28.59
N GLN A 170 13.97 -15.15 -28.82
CA GLN A 170 13.64 -14.58 -30.12
C GLN A 170 14.64 -13.49 -30.57
N HIS A 171 15.12 -12.66 -29.64
CA HIS A 171 16.12 -11.63 -29.96
C HIS A 171 17.51 -12.21 -30.27
N VAL A 172 17.87 -13.35 -29.69
CA VAL A 172 19.14 -14.03 -29.97
C VAL A 172 19.12 -14.72 -31.34
N ALA A 173 18.00 -15.34 -31.73
CA ALA A 173 17.88 -16.08 -32.98
C ALA A 173 17.90 -15.21 -34.26
N VAL A 174 17.75 -13.88 -34.14
CA VAL A 174 17.72 -12.94 -35.27
C VAL A 174 19.11 -12.37 -35.59
N ARG A 175 20.14 -12.68 -34.80
CA ARG A 175 21.54 -12.28 -35.06
C ARG A 175 22.33 -13.39 -35.74
#